data_AF-A0A975ALQ7-F1
#
_entry.id   AF-A0A975ALQ7-F1
#
_cell.length_a   1.000
_cell.length_b   1.000
_cell.length_c   1.000
_cell.angle_alpha   90.00
_cell.angle_beta   90.00
_cell.angle_gamma   90.00
#
_symmetry.space_group_name_H-M   'P 1'
#
loop_
_entity.id
_entity.type
_entity.pdbx_description
1 polymer ?
#
loop_
_entity_poly.entity_id
_entity_poly.type
_entity_poly.pdbx_seq_one_letter_code
_entity_poly.pdbx_strand_id
1 'polypeptide(L)'
;MDNHKITPERITKPIQLLGAWLVGLLSVDAAFLVAATQINSSSWQSGALVIAAIINVPIFIGALFLLQTKFRPELQEDSYYSTYLSSRTNRPITVSKRDALVIDLEKKIDSIEKLLLDAHAREPSGSPLTDLAFGLNSHLSNKDQILSKLNAISVLGVTEFGTESDPPGFMKVAISESLSKLQTKEVLKLAQELGFTHYGYIQHFEEIWEDVLFGAYGKDDLRLIVQTA
;
A
#
# COMPACT_ATOMS: atom_id res chain seq x y z
N MET A 1 -6.84 -22.21 -3.12
CA MET A 1 -7.18 -21.90 -1.72
C MET A 1 -7.08 -20.40 -1.59
N ASP A 2 -8.19 -19.71 -1.80
CA ASP A 2 -8.21 -18.25 -1.84
C ASP A 2 -8.00 -17.69 -0.43
N ASN A 3 -6.87 -17.00 -0.25
CA ASN A 3 -6.49 -16.36 0.99
C ASN A 3 -7.40 -15.14 1.22
N HIS A 4 -8.56 -15.35 1.83
CA HIS A 4 -9.42 -14.28 2.34
C HIS A 4 -8.72 -13.61 3.53
N LYS A 5 -7.79 -12.71 3.23
CA LYS A 5 -7.14 -11.84 4.22
C LYS A 5 -8.18 -10.85 4.72
N ILE A 6 -8.77 -11.12 5.89
CA ILE A 6 -9.73 -10.22 6.53
C ILE A 6 -9.00 -8.92 6.85
N THR A 7 -9.33 -7.85 6.13
CA THR A 7 -8.84 -6.49 6.37
C THR A 7 -9.70 -5.87 7.48
N PRO A 8 -9.15 -5.65 8.70
CA PRO A 8 -9.93 -5.14 9.85
C PRO A 8 -10.53 -3.76 9.59
N GLU A 9 -9.88 -2.98 8.73
CA GLU A 9 -10.25 -1.63 8.32
C GLU A 9 -11.57 -1.54 7.53
N ARG A 10 -12.07 -2.67 7.00
CA ARG A 10 -13.36 -2.76 6.29
C ARG A 10 -14.55 -3.13 7.17
N ILE A 11 -14.35 -3.31 8.48
CA ILE A 11 -15.43 -3.54 9.45
C ILE A 11 -16.04 -2.18 9.85
N THR A 12 -16.63 -1.48 8.89
CA THR A 12 -17.21 -0.14 9.11
C THR A 12 -18.70 -0.18 9.42
N LYS A 13 -19.35 -1.34 9.23
CA LYS A 13 -20.79 -1.47 9.47
C LYS A 13 -21.03 -2.10 10.84
N PRO A 14 -21.83 -1.47 11.73
CA PRO A 14 -22.22 -2.02 13.03
C PRO A 14 -22.78 -3.46 12.94
N ILE A 15 -23.34 -3.84 11.79
CA ILE A 15 -23.86 -5.19 11.53
C ILE A 15 -22.77 -6.27 11.42
N GLN A 16 -21.55 -5.92 10.99
CA GLN A 16 -20.43 -6.85 10.89
C GLN A 16 -19.82 -7.12 12.27
N LEU A 17 -19.71 -6.09 13.11
CA LEU A 17 -19.32 -6.23 14.51
C LEU A 17 -20.31 -7.14 15.26
N LEU A 18 -21.62 -6.97 15.01
CA LEU A 18 -22.67 -7.85 15.54
C LEU A 18 -22.46 -9.33 15.16
N GLY A 19 -22.08 -9.58 13.90
CA GLY A 19 -21.78 -10.92 13.41
C GLY A 19 -20.59 -11.57 14.13
N ALA A 20 -19.52 -10.81 14.35
CA ALA A 20 -18.35 -11.31 15.11
C ALA A 20 -18.72 -11.68 16.55
N TRP A 21 -19.52 -10.84 17.22
CA TRP A 21 -20.02 -11.11 18.56
C TRP A 21 -20.95 -12.34 18.63
N LEU A 22 -21.78 -12.56 17.61
CA LEU A 22 -22.64 -13.75 17.51
C LEU A 22 -21.82 -15.04 17.36
N VAL A 23 -20.77 -15.01 16.52
CA VAL A 23 -19.86 -16.16 16.36
C VAL A 23 -19.12 -16.45 17.67
N GLY A 24 -18.68 -15.40 18.38
CA GLY A 24 -18.07 -15.53 19.70
C GLY A 24 -19.01 -16.18 20.71
N LEU A 25 -20.26 -15.70 20.81
CA LEU A 25 -21.27 -16.27 21.71
C LEU A 25 -21.50 -17.75 21.42
N LEU A 26 -21.75 -18.09 20.15
CA LEU A 26 -21.99 -19.47 19.73
C LEU A 26 -20.80 -20.38 20.05
N SER A 27 -19.58 -19.89 19.84
CA SER A 27 -18.36 -20.65 20.16
C SER A 27 -18.21 -20.91 21.66
N VAL A 28 -18.53 -19.92 22.51
CA VAL A 28 -18.43 -20.05 23.97
C VAL A 28 -19.49 -20.99 24.52
N ASP A 29 -20.75 -20.83 24.10
CA ASP A 29 -21.86 -21.68 24.56
C ASP A 29 -21.68 -23.13 24.09
N ALA A 30 -21.18 -23.33 22.86
CA ALA A 30 -20.81 -24.66 22.37
C ALA A 30 -19.71 -25.29 23.24
N ALA A 31 -18.68 -24.53 23.61
CA ALA A 31 -17.63 -25.03 24.49
C ALA A 31 -18.16 -25.39 25.89
N PHE A 32 -19.07 -24.60 26.46
CA PHE A 32 -19.70 -24.91 27.75
C PHE A 32 -20.56 -26.16 27.70
N LEU A 33 -21.36 -26.34 26.66
CA LEU A 33 -22.21 -27.52 26.50
C LEU A 33 -21.37 -28.78 26.24
N VAL A 34 -20.33 -28.70 25.40
CA VAL A 34 -19.40 -29.81 25.17
C VAL A 34 -18.62 -30.18 26.44
N ALA A 35 -18.18 -29.19 27.22
CA ALA A 35 -17.53 -29.45 28.50
C ALA A 35 -18.51 -30.10 29.50
N ALA A 36 -19.77 -29.66 29.52
CA ALA A 36 -20.80 -30.21 30.38
C ALA A 36 -21.12 -31.69 30.09
N THR A 37 -21.01 -32.12 28.82
CA THR A 37 -21.23 -33.54 28.44
C THR A 37 -20.03 -34.45 28.74
N GLN A 38 -18.82 -33.90 28.85
CA GLN A 38 -17.62 -34.66 29.20
C GLN A 38 -17.42 -34.81 30.72
N ILE A 39 -18.08 -33.97 31.51
CA ILE A 39 -18.08 -34.06 32.97
C ILE A 39 -19.19 -35.04 33.41
N ASN A 40 -18.96 -35.76 34.51
CA ASN A 40 -19.97 -36.65 35.10
C ASN A 40 -21.32 -35.92 35.28
N SER A 41 -22.41 -36.54 34.82
CA SER A 41 -23.75 -35.94 34.81
C SER A 41 -24.31 -35.62 36.19
N SER A 42 -23.75 -36.21 37.26
CA SER A 42 -24.11 -35.90 38.65
C SER A 42 -23.29 -34.75 39.27
N SER A 43 -22.36 -34.15 38.53
CA SER A 43 -21.52 -33.07 39.04
C SER A 43 -22.20 -31.71 38.84
N TRP A 44 -22.20 -30.90 39.90
CA TRP A 44 -22.81 -29.56 39.91
C TRP A 44 -22.17 -28.63 38.86
N GLN A 45 -20.90 -28.87 38.51
CA GLN A 45 -20.17 -28.13 37.49
C GLN A 45 -20.82 -28.25 36.10
N SER A 46 -21.31 -29.44 35.74
CA SER A 46 -22.04 -29.65 34.48
C SER A 46 -23.33 -28.83 34.45
N GLY A 47 -24.10 -28.85 35.54
CA GLY A 47 -25.29 -28.02 35.69
C GLY A 47 -25.00 -26.52 35.63
N ALA A 48 -23.93 -26.06 36.27
CA ALA A 48 -23.53 -24.66 36.26
C ALA A 48 -23.16 -24.17 34.84
N LEU A 49 -22.46 -24.99 34.04
CA LEU A 49 -22.12 -24.66 32.66
C LEU A 49 -23.35 -24.57 31.75
N VAL A 50 -24.32 -25.47 31.93
CA VAL A 50 -25.60 -25.44 31.18
C VAL A 50 -26.40 -24.18 31.54
N ILE A 51 -26.51 -23.85 32.82
CA ILE A 51 -27.19 -22.62 33.28
C ILE A 51 -26.48 -21.38 32.74
N ALA A 52 -25.14 -21.37 32.76
CA ALA A 52 -24.34 -20.27 32.21
C ALA A 52 -24.64 -20.07 30.72
N ALA A 53 -24.64 -21.13 29.91
CA ALA A 53 -24.98 -21.06 28.48
C ALA A 53 -26.42 -20.54 28.25
N ILE A 54 -27.39 -20.98 29.05
CA ILE A 54 -28.78 -20.52 28.95
C ILE A 54 -28.90 -19.02 29.28
N ILE A 55 -28.21 -18.54 30.31
CA ILE A 55 -28.26 -17.13 30.75
C ILE A 55 -27.46 -16.20 29.81
N ASN A 56 -26.43 -16.73 29.15
CA ASN A 56 -25.58 -15.95 28.25
C ASN A 56 -26.37 -15.36 27.08
N VAL A 57 -27.28 -16.14 26.50
CA VAL A 57 -28.14 -15.73 25.37
C VAL A 57 -29.02 -14.51 25.68
N PRO A 58 -29.86 -14.49 26.74
CA PRO A 58 -30.68 -13.31 27.05
C PRO A 58 -29.86 -12.10 27.47
N ILE A 59 -28.72 -12.28 28.17
CA ILE A 59 -27.80 -11.17 28.48
C ILE A 59 -27.26 -10.56 27.18
N PHE A 60 -26.83 -11.41 26.24
CA PHE A 60 -26.31 -10.98 24.96
C PHE A 60 -27.36 -10.23 24.13
N ILE A 61 -28.58 -10.76 24.03
CA ILE A 61 -29.69 -10.08 23.33
C ILE A 61 -30.01 -8.74 24.00
N GLY A 62 -29.99 -8.67 25.33
CA GLY A 62 -30.18 -7.42 26.07
C GLY A 62 -29.09 -6.38 25.78
N ALA A 63 -27.82 -6.80 25.76
CA ALA A 63 -26.70 -5.94 25.40
C ALA A 63 -26.78 -5.46 23.95
N LEU A 64 -27.14 -6.34 23.01
CA LEU A 64 -27.37 -5.97 21.62
C LEU A 64 -28.52 -4.97 21.47
N PHE A 65 -29.63 -5.19 22.17
CA PHE A 65 -30.75 -4.27 22.15
C PHE A 65 -30.36 -2.89 22.70
N LEU A 66 -29.59 -2.85 23.79
CA LEU A 66 -29.08 -1.61 24.38
C LEU A 66 -28.13 -0.88 23.42
N LEU A 67 -27.22 -1.59 22.75
CA LEU A 67 -26.36 -1.02 21.70
C LEU A 67 -27.17 -0.45 20.54
N GLN A 68 -28.20 -1.16 20.07
CA GLN A 68 -29.03 -0.75 18.94
C GLN A 68 -30.02 0.38 19.27
N THR A 69 -30.37 0.59 20.54
CA THR A 69 -31.36 1.60 20.94
C THR A 69 -30.72 2.84 21.56
N LYS A 70 -29.77 2.65 22.49
CA LYS A 70 -29.16 3.73 23.27
C LYS A 70 -27.89 4.27 22.62
N PHE A 71 -27.02 3.39 22.14
CA PHE A 71 -25.72 3.75 21.54
C PHE A 71 -25.74 3.85 20.01
N ARG A 72 -26.93 3.74 19.41
CA ARG A 72 -27.13 3.98 17.98
C ARG A 72 -26.68 5.37 17.50
N PRO A 73 -26.87 6.47 18.26
CA PRO A 73 -26.39 7.79 17.86
C PRO A 73 -24.86 7.84 17.80
N GLU A 74 -24.18 7.35 18.84
CA GLU A 74 -22.71 7.34 18.95
C GLU A 74 -22.04 6.48 17.85
N LEU A 75 -22.66 5.35 17.47
CA LEU A 75 -22.21 4.50 16.35
C LEU A 75 -22.49 5.09 14.95
N GLN A 76 -23.32 6.15 14.84
CA GLN A 76 -23.62 6.84 13.57
C GLN A 76 -22.81 8.13 13.40
N GLU A 77 -22.33 8.73 14.49
CA GLU A 77 -21.69 10.04 14.49
C GLU A 77 -20.33 10.08 13.76
N ASP A 78 -19.66 8.94 13.56
CA ASP A 78 -18.23 8.94 13.20
C ASP A 78 -17.88 8.94 11.69
N SER A 79 -18.83 9.09 10.76
CA SER A 79 -18.44 9.43 9.36
C SER A 79 -19.52 10.03 8.47
N TYR A 80 -20.78 9.63 8.64
CA TYR A 80 -21.85 9.99 7.69
C TYR A 80 -22.91 10.94 8.29
N TYR A 81 -23.04 10.98 9.62
CA TYR A 81 -24.10 11.74 10.28
C TYR A 81 -23.79 13.24 10.38
N SER A 82 -22.53 13.63 10.55
CA SER A 82 -22.09 15.02 10.51
C SER A 82 -22.37 15.69 9.15
N THR A 83 -22.14 14.98 8.04
CA THR A 83 -22.44 15.43 6.67
C THR A 83 -23.96 15.42 6.37
N TYR A 84 -24.71 14.47 6.93
CA TYR A 84 -26.18 14.45 6.78
C TYR A 84 -26.87 15.56 7.60
N LEU A 85 -26.42 15.83 8.83
CA LEU A 85 -26.96 16.92 9.66
C LEU A 85 -26.65 18.30 9.07
N SER A 86 -25.47 18.47 8.46
CA SER A 86 -25.07 19.74 7.81
C SER A 86 -25.90 20.03 6.55
N SER A 87 -26.32 19.01 5.80
CA SER A 87 -27.18 19.19 4.63
C SER A 87 -28.63 19.54 4.96
N ARG A 88 -29.13 19.14 6.13
CA ARG A 88 -30.56 19.27 6.51
C ARG A 88 -30.84 20.37 7.53
N THR A 89 -29.82 20.78 8.28
CA THR A 89 -29.95 21.82 9.30
C THR A 89 -29.34 23.10 8.75
N ASN A 90 -30.18 24.00 8.25
CA ASN A 90 -29.81 25.32 7.73
C ASN A 90 -29.30 26.27 8.85
N ARG A 91 -28.43 25.77 9.72
CA ARG A 91 -27.72 26.55 10.75
C ARG A 91 -26.36 26.89 10.16
N PRO A 92 -25.98 28.17 10.11
CA PRO A 92 -24.66 28.57 9.64
C PRO A 92 -23.63 28.07 10.66
N ILE A 93 -23.08 26.88 10.41
CA ILE A 93 -21.89 26.43 11.09
C ILE A 93 -20.77 27.27 10.49
N THR A 94 -20.09 28.06 11.32
CA THR A 94 -18.84 28.71 10.93
C THR A 94 -17.81 27.62 10.73
N VAL A 95 -17.77 27.05 9.53
CA VAL A 95 -16.73 26.11 9.12
C VAL A 95 -15.42 26.88 9.27
N SER A 96 -14.57 26.41 10.18
CA SER A 96 -13.22 26.95 10.31
C SER A 96 -12.55 26.81 8.95
N LYS A 97 -11.85 27.84 8.46
CA LYS A 97 -11.18 27.80 7.14
C LYS A 97 -10.31 26.55 6.96
N ARG A 98 -9.84 25.96 8.06
CA ARG A 98 -9.08 24.69 8.08
C ARG A 98 -9.92 23.50 7.61
N ASP A 99 -11.16 23.36 8.05
CA ASP A 99 -11.99 22.21 7.71
C ASP A 99 -12.43 22.25 6.24
N ALA A 100 -12.70 23.45 5.72
CA ALA A 100 -12.98 23.64 4.30
C ALA A 100 -11.76 23.30 3.41
N LEU A 101 -10.55 23.60 3.88
CA LEU A 101 -9.31 23.23 3.20
C LEU A 101 -9.07 21.71 3.22
N VAL A 102 -9.37 21.05 4.33
CA VAL A 102 -9.25 19.58 4.43
C VAL A 102 -10.18 18.89 3.44
N ILE A 103 -11.44 19.32 3.37
CA ILE A 103 -12.42 18.75 2.43
C ILE A 103 -12.01 19.00 0.96
N ASP A 104 -11.43 20.16 0.65
CA ASP A 104 -10.91 20.46 -0.70
C ASP A 104 -9.67 19.59 -1.03
N LEU A 105 -8.79 19.36 -0.05
CA LEU A 105 -7.65 18.48 -0.20
C LEU A 105 -8.08 17.03 -0.44
N GLU A 106 -9.02 16.51 0.34
CA GLU A 106 -9.56 15.15 0.18
C GLU A 106 -10.12 14.95 -1.23
N LYS A 107 -10.92 15.90 -1.73
CA LYS A 107 -11.45 15.84 -3.11
C LYS A 107 -10.37 15.85 -4.18
N LYS A 108 -9.28 16.60 -3.96
CA LYS A 108 -8.12 16.60 -4.88
C LYS A 108 -7.37 15.29 -4.83
N ILE A 109 -7.20 14.70 -3.65
CA ILE A 109 -6.58 13.38 -3.48
C ILE A 109 -7.41 12.32 -4.20
N ASP A 110 -8.73 12.27 -3.99
CA ASP A 110 -9.63 11.34 -4.68
C ASP A 110 -9.55 11.50 -6.21
N SER A 111 -9.46 12.74 -6.69
CA SER A 111 -9.33 13.03 -8.12
C SER A 111 -7.99 12.55 -8.67
N ILE A 112 -6.89 12.72 -7.92
CA ILE A 112 -5.57 12.23 -8.30
C ILE A 112 -5.55 10.70 -8.29
N GLU A 113 -6.10 10.06 -7.26
CA GLU A 113 -6.19 8.61 -7.16
C GLU A 113 -6.97 8.03 -8.35
N LYS A 114 -8.09 8.65 -8.71
CA LYS A 114 -8.85 8.25 -9.91
C LYS A 114 -8.05 8.41 -11.19
N LEU A 115 -7.30 9.51 -11.35
CA LEU A 115 -6.43 9.72 -12.51
C LEU A 115 -5.28 8.69 -12.56
N LEU A 116 -4.74 8.29 -11.41
CA LEU A 116 -3.70 7.26 -11.32
C LEU A 116 -4.24 5.86 -11.63
N LEU A 117 -5.45 5.54 -11.18
CA LEU A 117 -6.13 4.29 -11.51
C LEU A 117 -6.48 4.22 -13.00
N ASP A 118 -6.97 5.32 -13.58
CA ASP A 118 -7.25 5.41 -15.02
C ASP A 118 -5.95 5.36 -15.85
N ALA A 119 -4.83 5.83 -15.32
CA ALA A 119 -3.50 5.69 -15.93
C ALA A 119 -2.96 4.25 -15.85
N HIS A 120 -3.20 3.53 -14.75
CA HIS A 120 -2.82 2.12 -14.56
C HIS A 120 -3.72 1.13 -15.31
N ALA A 121 -4.97 1.50 -15.61
CA ALA A 121 -5.91 0.67 -16.37
C ALA A 121 -5.65 0.70 -17.89
N ARG A 122 -4.80 1.59 -18.36
CA ARG A 122 -4.15 1.43 -19.67
C ARG A 122 -3.09 0.36 -19.49
N GLU A 123 -3.24 -0.78 -20.16
CA GLU A 123 -2.20 -1.81 -20.17
C GLU A 123 -0.81 -1.18 -20.37
N PRO A 124 0.25 -1.67 -19.70
CA PRO A 124 1.62 -1.27 -19.99
C PRO A 124 1.97 -1.84 -21.37
N SER A 125 1.53 -1.11 -22.39
CA SER A 125 2.01 -1.17 -23.77
C SER A 125 3.39 -0.51 -23.89
N GLY A 126 4.02 -0.21 -22.76
CA GLY A 126 5.37 0.30 -22.63
C GLY A 126 6.35 -0.81 -22.27
N SER A 127 7.60 -0.60 -22.65
CA SER A 127 8.74 -1.41 -22.23
C SER A 127 8.71 -1.67 -20.72
N PRO A 128 9.23 -2.80 -20.20
CA PRO A 128 9.42 -3.05 -18.76
C PRO A 128 10.24 -1.97 -18.00
N LEU A 129 10.79 -1.00 -18.74
CA LEU A 129 11.53 0.15 -18.25
C LEU A 129 10.67 1.39 -17.97
N THR A 130 9.36 1.40 -18.30
CA THR A 130 8.49 2.58 -18.09
C THR A 130 8.35 2.97 -16.64
N ASP A 131 8.38 2.00 -15.73
CA ASP A 131 8.13 2.22 -14.31
C ASP A 131 9.41 2.54 -13.52
N LEU A 132 10.55 2.72 -14.20
CA LEU A 132 11.86 2.94 -13.58
C LEU A 132 12.26 4.41 -13.61
N ALA A 133 12.83 4.89 -12.50
CA ALA A 133 13.48 6.19 -12.41
C ALA A 133 14.96 6.09 -12.80
N PHE A 134 15.41 7.00 -13.67
CA PHE A 134 16.79 7.02 -14.18
C PHE A 134 17.51 8.29 -13.73
N GLY A 135 18.72 8.14 -13.20
CA GLY A 135 19.66 9.24 -13.02
C GLY A 135 20.66 9.29 -14.17
N LEU A 136 20.97 10.47 -14.68
CA LEU A 136 22.08 10.69 -15.62
C LEU A 136 23.14 11.57 -14.99
N ASN A 137 24.40 11.16 -15.17
CA ASN A 137 25.52 11.99 -14.80
C ASN A 137 25.64 13.19 -15.75
N SER A 138 25.74 14.41 -15.19
CA SER A 138 25.84 15.67 -15.91
C SER A 138 27.09 15.77 -16.82
N HIS A 139 28.15 15.02 -16.52
CA HIS A 139 29.40 15.01 -17.29
C HIS A 139 29.41 14.04 -18.48
N LEU A 140 28.31 13.35 -18.77
CA LEU A 140 28.23 12.43 -19.91
C LEU A 140 28.15 13.19 -21.23
N SER A 141 29.13 12.99 -22.11
CA SER A 141 29.18 13.64 -23.43
C SER A 141 28.05 13.23 -24.38
N ASN A 142 27.39 12.10 -24.13
CA ASN A 142 26.28 11.56 -24.91
C ASN A 142 24.90 11.76 -24.26
N LYS A 143 24.79 12.69 -23.30
CA LYS A 143 23.56 12.95 -22.53
C LYS A 143 22.30 13.14 -23.39
N ASP A 144 22.37 13.95 -24.44
CA ASP A 144 21.21 14.22 -25.32
C ASP A 144 20.70 12.96 -26.04
N GLN A 145 21.62 12.05 -26.40
CA GLN A 145 21.28 10.78 -27.02
C GLN A 145 20.61 9.83 -26.01
N ILE A 146 21.09 9.81 -24.77
CA ILE A 146 20.51 9.01 -23.68
C ILE A 146 19.11 9.52 -23.35
N LEU A 147 18.94 10.85 -23.17
CA LEU A 147 17.65 11.48 -22.91
C LEU A 147 16.64 11.20 -24.03
N SER A 148 17.06 11.30 -25.29
CA SER A 148 16.19 11.01 -26.44
C SER A 148 15.71 9.55 -26.43
N LYS A 149 16.57 8.59 -26.09
CA LYS A 149 16.19 7.18 -25.97
C LYS A 149 15.27 6.92 -24.77
N LEU A 150 15.55 7.50 -23.61
CA LEU A 150 14.72 7.35 -22.41
C LEU A 150 13.33 7.98 -22.60
N ASN A 151 13.27 9.15 -23.23
CA ASN A 151 12.01 9.81 -23.59
C ASN A 151 11.19 8.97 -24.59
N ALA A 152 11.84 8.32 -25.56
CA ALA A 152 11.16 7.41 -26.49
C ALA A 152 10.55 6.19 -25.78
N ILE A 153 11.13 5.77 -24.65
CA ILE A 153 10.69 4.63 -23.84
C ILE A 153 9.60 5.02 -22.81
N SER A 154 9.34 6.31 -22.60
CA SER A 154 8.37 6.83 -21.61
C SER A 154 8.66 6.38 -20.17
N VAL A 155 9.89 6.58 -19.71
CA VAL A 155 10.32 6.24 -18.33
C VAL A 155 9.66 7.12 -17.27
N LEU A 156 9.60 6.64 -16.02
CA LEU A 156 8.90 7.27 -14.89
C LEU A 156 9.43 8.68 -14.57
N GLY A 157 10.73 8.85 -14.65
CA GLY A 157 11.39 10.11 -14.37
C GLY A 157 12.87 10.04 -14.71
N VAL A 158 13.42 11.21 -15.06
CA VAL A 158 14.84 11.36 -15.33
C VAL A 158 15.40 12.50 -14.47
N THR A 159 16.37 12.19 -13.63
CA THR A 159 17.09 13.16 -12.79
C THR A 159 18.52 13.32 -13.27
N GLU A 160 19.11 14.46 -12.94
CA GLU A 160 20.52 14.73 -13.20
C GLU A 160 21.31 14.69 -11.90
N PHE A 161 22.45 14.01 -11.91
CA PHE A 161 23.35 13.94 -10.77
C PHE A 161 24.80 14.17 -11.21
N GLY A 162 25.67 14.53 -10.28
CA GLY A 162 27.08 14.78 -10.58
C GLY A 162 27.62 15.95 -9.76
N THR A 163 28.86 15.83 -9.30
CA THR A 163 29.57 16.95 -8.66
C THR A 163 30.21 17.81 -9.74
N GLU A 164 30.41 19.11 -9.49
CA GLU A 164 30.99 20.01 -10.51
C GLU A 164 32.45 19.66 -10.88
N SER A 165 33.13 18.83 -10.09
CA SER A 165 34.59 18.79 -10.08
C SER A 165 35.24 17.66 -10.88
N ASP A 166 34.58 16.52 -11.14
CA ASP A 166 35.22 15.41 -11.87
C ASP A 166 34.25 14.58 -12.72
N PRO A 167 34.58 14.28 -13.99
CA PRO A 167 33.81 13.34 -14.80
C PRO A 167 33.97 11.89 -14.30
N PRO A 168 32.98 11.00 -14.57
CA PRO A 168 33.08 9.61 -14.17
C PRO A 168 34.25 8.93 -14.89
N GLY A 169 35.13 8.27 -14.12
CA GLY A 169 36.32 7.61 -14.66
C GLY A 169 36.03 6.37 -15.52
N PHE A 170 34.79 5.85 -15.48
CA PHE A 170 34.35 4.70 -16.27
C PHE A 170 32.92 4.92 -16.78
N MET A 171 32.63 4.41 -17.98
CA MET A 171 31.26 4.30 -18.50
C MET A 171 30.56 3.14 -17.80
N LYS A 172 30.16 3.38 -16.53
CA LYS A 172 29.50 2.43 -15.64
C LYS A 172 28.02 2.79 -15.46
N VAL A 173 27.16 1.77 -15.45
CA VAL A 173 25.76 1.88 -15.03
C VAL A 173 25.60 1.24 -13.66
N ALA A 174 25.05 1.96 -12.68
CA ALA A 174 24.65 1.35 -11.43
C ALA A 174 23.15 1.02 -11.47
N ILE A 175 22.78 -0.17 -11.02
CA ILE A 175 21.40 -0.65 -10.99
C ILE A 175 20.97 -0.96 -9.56
N SER A 176 19.71 -0.71 -9.22
CA SER A 176 19.17 -1.09 -7.92
C SER A 176 19.07 -2.61 -7.80
N GLU A 177 19.31 -3.14 -6.59
CA GLU A 177 19.11 -4.56 -6.28
C GLU A 177 17.63 -4.97 -6.29
N SER A 178 16.71 -4.00 -6.22
CA SER A 178 15.26 -4.25 -6.28
C SER A 178 14.76 -4.59 -7.69
N LEU A 179 15.57 -4.40 -8.74
CA LEU A 179 15.15 -4.62 -10.12
C LEU A 179 14.90 -6.10 -10.43
N SER A 180 13.84 -6.38 -11.18
CA SER A 180 13.59 -7.72 -11.70
C SER A 180 14.67 -8.13 -12.71
N LYS A 181 14.85 -9.45 -12.91
CA LYS A 181 15.80 -9.99 -13.90
C LYS A 181 15.52 -9.49 -15.32
N LEU A 182 14.25 -9.28 -15.65
CA LEU A 182 13.79 -8.82 -16.96
C LEU A 182 14.13 -7.34 -17.16
N GLN A 183 13.86 -6.49 -16.17
CA GLN A 183 14.28 -5.08 -16.16
C GLN A 183 15.79 -4.94 -16.25
N THR A 184 16.52 -5.70 -15.43
CA THR A 184 18.00 -5.69 -15.45
C THR A 184 18.53 -6.00 -16.84
N LYS A 185 17.98 -7.03 -17.52
CA LYS A 185 18.41 -7.40 -18.88
C LYS A 185 18.17 -6.27 -19.89
N GLU A 186 17.00 -5.64 -19.85
CA GLU A 186 16.67 -4.54 -20.76
C GLU A 186 17.50 -3.27 -20.47
N VAL A 187 17.77 -2.95 -19.20
CA VAL A 187 18.67 -1.86 -18.80
C VAL A 187 20.09 -2.12 -19.31
N LEU A 188 20.61 -3.34 -19.14
CA LEU A 188 21.96 -3.69 -19.60
C LEU A 188 22.07 -3.66 -21.14
N LYS A 189 21.02 -4.07 -21.85
CA LYS A 189 20.94 -3.96 -23.31
C LYS A 189 20.94 -2.50 -23.76
N LEU A 190 20.15 -1.64 -23.11
CA LEU A 190 20.13 -0.21 -23.39
C LEU A 190 21.49 0.44 -23.09
N ALA A 191 22.10 0.08 -21.96
CA ALA A 191 23.44 0.54 -21.57
C ALA A 191 24.50 0.16 -22.61
N GLN A 192 24.45 -1.07 -23.11
CA GLN A 192 25.32 -1.55 -24.17
C GLN A 192 25.16 -0.73 -25.46
N GLU A 193 23.93 -0.47 -25.90
CA GLU A 193 23.66 0.36 -27.09
C GLU A 193 24.14 1.80 -26.94
N LEU A 194 24.22 2.30 -25.71
CA LEU A 194 24.69 3.64 -25.36
C LEU A 194 26.21 3.72 -25.12
N GLY A 195 26.92 2.59 -25.26
CA GLY A 195 28.39 2.53 -25.14
C GLY A 195 28.91 2.34 -23.72
N PHE A 196 28.05 1.95 -22.77
CA PHE A 196 28.49 1.59 -21.42
C PHE A 196 29.16 0.22 -21.43
N THR A 197 30.24 0.10 -20.68
CA THR A 197 31.11 -1.11 -20.68
C THR A 197 30.96 -1.92 -19.40
N HIS A 198 30.59 -1.26 -18.31
CA HIS A 198 30.52 -1.86 -16.99
C HIS A 198 29.16 -1.61 -16.35
N TYR A 199 28.75 -2.51 -15.47
CA TYR A 199 27.64 -2.31 -14.56
C TYR A 199 28.02 -2.72 -13.14
N GLY A 200 27.27 -2.24 -12.16
CA GLY A 200 27.36 -2.65 -10.76
C GLY A 200 26.08 -2.32 -10.02
N TYR A 201 26.01 -2.62 -8.73
CA TYR A 201 24.85 -2.26 -7.94
C TYR A 201 24.97 -0.89 -7.28
N ILE A 202 23.84 -0.22 -7.09
CA ILE A 202 23.75 0.99 -6.28
C ILE A 202 24.06 0.60 -4.83
N GLN A 203 25.19 1.10 -4.31
CA GLN A 203 25.49 0.95 -2.90
C GLN A 203 24.47 1.79 -2.12
N HIS A 204 23.84 1.19 -1.11
CA HIS A 204 22.86 1.87 -0.25
C HIS A 204 23.56 2.98 0.54
N PHE A 205 23.66 4.15 -0.08
CA PHE A 205 23.88 5.42 0.60
C PHE A 205 22.53 6.13 0.65
N GLU A 206 22.25 6.77 1.78
CA GLU A 206 20.96 7.38 2.07
C GLU A 206 20.56 8.40 0.98
N GLU A 207 19.29 8.33 0.56
CA GLU A 207 18.58 9.29 -0.33
C GLU A 207 18.76 9.17 -1.86
N ILE A 208 19.10 8.00 -2.42
CA ILE A 208 18.99 7.76 -3.87
C ILE A 208 17.57 7.25 -4.19
N TRP A 209 16.82 8.01 -4.99
CA TRP A 209 15.45 7.67 -5.40
C TRP A 209 15.39 6.97 -6.75
N GLU A 210 16.50 6.98 -7.50
CA GLU A 210 16.62 6.41 -8.83
C GLU A 210 16.90 4.90 -8.79
N ASP A 211 16.24 4.16 -9.69
CA ASP A 211 16.46 2.72 -9.84
C ASP A 211 17.70 2.39 -10.67
N VAL A 212 18.11 3.31 -11.55
CA VAL A 212 19.24 3.13 -12.47
C VAL A 212 20.02 4.44 -12.60
N LEU A 213 21.34 4.38 -12.45
CA LEU A 213 22.24 5.52 -12.58
C LEU A 213 23.20 5.32 -13.76
N PHE A 214 23.07 6.13 -14.80
CA PHE A 214 24.03 6.19 -15.90
C PHE A 214 25.21 7.10 -15.55
N GLY A 215 26.43 6.57 -15.63
CA GLY A 215 27.64 7.32 -15.29
C GLY A 215 27.94 7.33 -13.80
N ALA A 216 27.67 6.23 -13.10
CA ALA A 216 27.91 6.11 -11.67
C ALA A 216 29.40 6.21 -11.31
N TYR A 217 29.71 6.90 -10.22
CA TYR A 217 31.06 7.00 -9.68
C TYR A 217 31.48 5.73 -8.93
N GLY A 218 32.79 5.56 -8.75
CA GLY A 218 33.37 4.45 -7.99
C GLY A 218 34.01 3.37 -8.86
N LYS A 219 35.06 2.74 -8.31
CA LYS A 219 35.79 1.62 -8.93
C LYS A 219 35.35 0.26 -8.40
N ASP A 220 34.42 0.28 -7.44
CA ASP A 220 33.90 -0.91 -6.79
C ASP A 220 32.80 -1.54 -7.66
N ASP A 221 32.72 -2.88 -7.66
CA ASP A 221 31.75 -3.68 -8.43
C ASP A 221 31.68 -3.29 -9.93
N LEU A 222 32.77 -3.62 -10.64
CA LEU A 222 32.91 -3.43 -12.09
C LEU A 222 32.63 -4.76 -12.81
N ARG A 223 31.35 -5.05 -13.04
CA ARG A 223 30.95 -6.22 -13.83
C ARG A 223 30.92 -5.84 -15.31
N LEU A 224 31.48 -6.69 -16.16
CA LEU A 224 31.48 -6.45 -17.60
C LEU A 224 30.07 -6.66 -18.16
N ILE A 225 29.61 -5.72 -18.98
CA ILE A 225 28.42 -5.92 -19.81
C ILE A 225 28.84 -6.83 -20.96
N VAL A 226 28.57 -8.12 -20.84
CA VAL A 226 28.97 -9.12 -21.84
C VAL A 226 28.12 -8.96 -23.10
N GLN A 227 28.76 -8.78 -24.25
CA GLN A 227 28.11 -8.85 -25.56
C GLN A 227 27.48 -10.23 -25.75
N THR A 228 26.16 -10.32 -25.65
CA THR A 228 25.45 -11.37 -26.39
C THR A 228 25.52 -11.03 -27.87
N ALA A 229 26.40 -11.74 -28.58
CA ALA A 229 26.45 -11.78 -30.05
C ALA A 229 25.18 -12.42 -30.62
#